data_AF-A0A0K8TRM9-F1
#
_entry.id   AF-A0A0K8TRM9-F1
#
_cell.length_a   1.000
_cell.length_b   1.000
_cell.length_c   1.000
_cell.angle_alpha   90.00
_cell.angle_beta   90.00
_cell.angle_gamma   90.00
#
_symmetry.space_group_name_H-M   'P 1'
#
loop_
_entity.id
_entity.type
_entity.pdbx_description
1 polymer ?
#
loop_
_entity_poly.entity_id
_entity_poly.type
_entity_poly.pdbx_seq_one_letter_code
_entity_poly.pdbx_strand_id
1 'polypeptide(L)'
;PELKVFKKCSLQSNQGGGKKRMWKSLKQILATERTLPWDQNAIIYSSINPPPSFRPAKKYSDISGLIAHYSDPHSKLYYHNAEEFATVRSLPMDLTAGYLSLRGASSIVG
;
A
#
# COMPACT_ATOMS: atom_id res chain seq x y z
N PRO A 1 -24.92 2.96 -29.28
CA PRO A 1 -23.60 2.71 -28.65
C PRO A 1 -22.72 3.95 -28.76
N GLU A 2 -22.78 4.81 -27.74
CA GLU A 2 -22.10 6.09 -27.70
C GLU A 2 -20.68 5.90 -27.13
N LEU A 3 -19.66 6.10 -27.97
CA LEU A 3 -18.27 6.00 -27.56
C LEU A 3 -17.94 7.16 -26.62
N LYS A 4 -17.49 6.87 -25.40
CA LYS A 4 -16.98 7.89 -24.47
C LYS A 4 -15.78 8.58 -25.10
N VAL A 5 -15.99 9.76 -25.66
CA VAL A 5 -14.95 10.61 -26.21
C VAL A 5 -14.07 11.06 -25.05
N PHE A 6 -12.82 10.57 -25.02
CA PHE A 6 -11.80 11.12 -24.13
C PHE A 6 -11.69 12.62 -24.40
N LYS A 7 -11.95 13.46 -23.39
CA LYS A 7 -11.68 14.90 -23.46
C LYS A 7 -10.24 15.07 -23.92
N LYS A 8 -10.03 15.67 -25.10
CA LYS A 8 -8.71 16.12 -25.52
C LYS A 8 -8.23 17.08 -24.44
N CYS A 9 -7.25 16.63 -23.66
CA CYS A 9 -6.62 17.46 -22.66
C CYS A 9 -5.86 18.54 -23.43
N SER A 10 -6.47 19.71 -23.64
CA SER A 10 -5.77 20.90 -24.08
C SER A 10 -4.91 21.37 -22.91
N LEU A 11 -3.82 20.63 -22.65
CA LEU A 11 -2.72 21.13 -21.87
C LEU A 11 -2.19 22.33 -22.63
N GLN A 12 -2.68 23.52 -22.29
CA GLN A 12 -2.01 24.77 -22.61
C GLN A 12 -0.70 24.74 -21.83
N SER A 13 0.31 24.09 -22.39
CA SER A 13 1.68 24.28 -21.95
C SER A 13 1.98 25.74 -22.21
N ASN A 14 1.97 26.56 -21.16
CA ASN A 14 2.41 27.93 -21.24
C ASN A 14 3.83 27.91 -21.82
N GLN A 15 3.98 28.29 -23.09
CA GLN A 15 5.28 28.33 -23.78
C GLN A 15 6.07 29.54 -23.27
N GLY A 16 6.48 29.48 -22.00
CA GLY A 16 7.50 30.34 -21.43
C GLY A 16 8.86 29.82 -21.88
N GLY A 17 9.56 30.62 -22.70
CA GLY A 17 10.77 30.29 -23.44
C GLY A 17 11.78 29.32 -22.81
N GLY A 18 12.26 28.38 -23.63
CA GLY A 18 13.64 27.89 -23.65
C GLY A 18 14.24 27.21 -22.42
N LYS A 19 13.49 26.94 -21.35
CA LYS A 19 14.05 26.23 -20.19
C LYS A 19 13.97 24.72 -20.41
N LYS A 20 15.13 24.05 -20.41
CA LYS A 20 15.24 22.59 -20.46
C LYS A 20 14.30 21.98 -19.40
N ARG A 21 13.50 20.98 -19.78
CA ARG A 21 12.67 20.23 -18.82
C ARG A 21 13.58 19.66 -17.75
N MET A 22 13.47 20.19 -16.53
CA MET A 22 14.21 19.70 -15.37
C MET A 22 13.35 18.70 -14.61
N TRP A 23 13.89 17.51 -14.37
CA TRP A 23 13.27 16.51 -13.52
C TRP A 23 13.23 17.06 -12.09
N LYS A 24 12.02 17.26 -11.56
CA LYS A 24 11.82 17.69 -10.17
C LYS A 24 11.64 16.47 -9.28
N SER A 25 12.23 16.50 -8.09
CA SER A 25 11.97 15.49 -7.05
C SER A 25 10.54 15.62 -6.53
N LEU A 26 9.96 14.52 -6.05
CA LEU A 26 8.65 14.51 -5.38
C LEU A 26 8.59 15.55 -4.26
N LYS A 27 9.65 15.68 -3.46
CA LYS A 27 9.74 16.68 -2.38
C LYS A 27 9.57 18.11 -2.91
N GLN A 28 10.14 18.41 -4.08
CA GLN A 28 10.04 19.72 -4.70
C GLN A 28 8.64 19.95 -5.28
N ILE A 29 8.03 18.94 -5.89
CA ILE A 29 6.66 18.99 -6.40
C ILE A 29 5.69 19.32 -5.26
N LEU A 30 5.74 18.56 -4.17
CA LEU A 30 4.89 18.76 -2.99
C LEU A 30 5.11 20.15 -2.37
N ALA A 31 6.35 20.63 -2.29
CA ALA A 31 6.64 21.98 -1.79
C ALA A 31 6.00 23.06 -2.68
N THR A 32 6.13 22.93 -4.00
CA THR A 32 5.52 23.89 -4.94
C THR A 32 3.99 23.84 -4.90
N GLU A 33 3.41 22.66 -4.74
CA GLU A 33 1.97 22.49 -4.61
C GLU A 33 1.44 23.23 -3.38
N ARG A 34 2.12 23.19 -2.23
CA ARG A 34 1.63 23.90 -1.04
C ARG A 34 1.62 25.43 -1.20
N THR A 35 2.44 25.98 -2.10
CA THR A 35 2.60 27.44 -2.27
C THR A 35 1.69 28.07 -3.31
N LEU A 36 1.08 27.26 -4.19
CA LEU A 36 0.28 27.75 -5.30
C LEU A 36 -1.21 27.77 -4.91
N PRO A 37 -1.97 28.80 -5.32
CA PRO A 37 -3.40 28.85 -5.12
C PRO A 37 -4.08 27.90 -6.12
N TRP A 38 -4.24 26.64 -5.72
CA TRP A 38 -4.99 25.66 -6.50
C TRP A 38 -6.49 25.93 -6.43
N ASP A 39 -7.19 25.64 -7.52
CA ASP A 39 -8.65 25.52 -7.49
C ASP A 39 -9.05 24.33 -6.62
N GLN A 40 -10.22 24.39 -5.98
CA GLN A 40 -10.73 23.36 -5.07
C GLN A 40 -10.93 22.00 -5.77
N ASN A 41 -11.11 22.01 -7.09
CA ASN A 41 -11.26 20.80 -7.91
C ASN A 41 -9.96 20.35 -8.59
N ALA A 42 -8.82 20.99 -8.30
CA ALA A 42 -7.56 20.64 -8.92
C ALA A 42 -7.03 19.30 -8.40
N ILE A 43 -6.61 18.42 -9.33
CA ILE A 43 -5.97 17.14 -8.99
C ILE A 43 -4.50 17.43 -8.72
N ILE A 44 -4.10 17.31 -7.46
CA ILE A 44 -2.75 17.55 -6.96
C ILE A 44 -2.01 16.21 -6.85
N TYR A 45 -0.68 16.18 -7.01
CA TYR A 45 0.09 14.93 -6.90
C TYR A 45 -0.13 14.23 -5.55
N SER A 46 -0.30 15.00 -4.46
CA SER A 46 -0.63 14.48 -3.12
C SER A 46 -1.99 13.77 -3.01
N SER A 47 -2.94 14.07 -3.91
CA SER A 47 -4.27 13.45 -3.92
C SER A 47 -4.30 12.10 -4.65
N ILE A 48 -3.24 11.76 -5.38
CA ILE A 48 -3.15 10.54 -6.18
C ILE A 48 -2.72 9.40 -5.27
N ASN A 49 -3.64 8.50 -4.96
CA ASN A 49 -3.32 7.26 -4.29
C ASN A 49 -2.86 6.20 -5.31
N PRO A 50 -1.84 5.39 -4.99
CA PRO A 50 -1.45 4.28 -5.85
C PRO A 50 -2.59 3.26 -5.95
N PRO A 51 -2.72 2.56 -7.08
CA PRO A 51 -3.67 1.45 -7.19
C PRO A 51 -3.27 0.32 -6.23
N PRO A 52 -4.22 -0.52 -5.79
CA PRO A 52 -3.91 -1.68 -4.96
C PRO A 52 -2.99 -2.65 -5.71
N SER A 53 -2.16 -3.39 -4.97
CA SER A 53 -1.31 -4.42 -5.56
C SER A 53 -2.14 -5.61 -6.04
N PHE A 54 -1.98 -5.99 -7.32
CA PHE A 54 -2.53 -7.23 -7.87
C PHE A 54 -1.63 -8.45 -7.63
N ARG A 55 -0.38 -8.23 -7.19
CA ARG A 55 0.54 -9.33 -6.92
C ARG A 55 0.13 -10.01 -5.61
N PRO A 56 -0.12 -11.33 -5.59
CA PRO A 56 -0.43 -12.04 -4.36
C PRO A 56 0.75 -11.93 -3.39
N ALA A 57 0.44 -11.62 -2.13
CA ALA A 57 1.44 -11.51 -1.09
C ALA A 57 2.03 -12.89 -0.77
N LYS A 58 3.36 -12.96 -0.63
CA LYS A 58 4.03 -14.16 -0.12
C LYS A 58 3.76 -14.28 1.38
N LYS A 59 3.46 -15.49 1.83
CA LYS A 59 3.23 -15.79 3.24
C LYS A 59 4.52 -16.30 3.87
N TYR A 60 4.83 -15.78 5.04
CA TYR A 60 5.98 -16.17 5.85
C TYR A 60 5.49 -16.61 7.22
N SER A 61 6.20 -17.54 7.84
CA SER A 61 5.90 -18.01 9.18
C SER A 61 6.05 -16.85 10.15
N ASP A 62 5.08 -16.70 11.05
CA ASP A 62 5.11 -15.64 12.06
C ASP A 62 6.13 -15.94 13.18
N ILE A 63 6.66 -17.16 13.23
CA ILE A 63 7.66 -17.61 14.22
C ILE A 63 9.08 -17.56 13.64
N SER A 64 9.33 -18.27 12.55
CA SER A 64 10.69 -18.41 11.97
C SER A 64 10.99 -17.46 10.82
N GLY A 65 9.97 -16.86 10.19
CA GLY A 65 10.13 -16.05 8.98
C GLY A 65 10.41 -16.86 7.70
N LEU A 66 10.39 -18.19 7.75
CA LEU A 66 10.48 -19.05 6.56
C LEU A 66 9.20 -18.98 5.73
N ILE A 67 9.23 -19.45 4.48
CA ILE A 67 8.04 -19.46 3.61
C ILE A 67 6.96 -20.34 4.22
N ALA A 68 5.80 -19.78 4.57
CA ALA A 68 4.71 -20.55 5.17
C ALA A 68 3.73 -21.03 4.10
N HIS A 69 3.54 -22.34 4.03
CA HIS A 69 2.54 -22.96 3.16
C HIS A 69 1.17 -23.08 3.84
N TYR A 70 1.13 -23.03 5.17
CA TYR A 70 -0.04 -23.35 5.96
C TYR A 70 -0.38 -22.23 6.96
N SER A 71 -1.64 -22.20 7.36
CA SER A 71 -2.18 -21.28 8.35
C SER A 71 -3.11 -22.01 9.28
N ASP A 72 -2.99 -21.74 10.58
CA ASP A 72 -3.88 -22.32 11.57
C ASP A 72 -5.24 -21.60 11.56
N PRO A 73 -6.38 -22.31 11.37
CA PRO A 73 -7.70 -21.67 11.33
C PRO A 73 -8.10 -21.00 12.65
N HIS A 74 -7.55 -21.44 13.79
CA HIS A 74 -7.87 -20.91 15.12
C HIS A 74 -7.11 -19.62 15.42
N SER A 75 -5.78 -19.66 15.40
CA SER A 75 -4.91 -18.50 15.68
C SER A 75 -4.73 -17.54 14.51
N LYS A 76 -5.01 -17.98 13.26
CA LYS A 76 -4.68 -17.26 12.01
C LYS A 76 -3.18 -17.01 11.80
N LEU A 77 -2.32 -17.65 12.58
CA LEU A 77 -0.88 -17.59 12.38
C LEU A 77 -0.45 -18.47 11.20
N TYR A 78 0.64 -18.07 10.56
CA TYR A 78 1.31 -18.78 9.50
C TYR A 78 2.48 -19.59 10.06
N TYR A 79 2.63 -20.82 9.58
CA TYR A 79 3.70 -21.73 10.02
C TYR A 79 4.29 -22.51 8.84
N HIS A 80 5.53 -22.96 9.01
CA HIS A 80 6.30 -23.68 8.00
C HIS A 80 6.28 -25.20 8.21
N ASN A 81 6.49 -25.67 9.44
CA ASN A 81 6.65 -27.08 9.79
C ASN A 81 5.68 -27.54 10.90
N ALA A 82 5.68 -28.84 11.19
CA ALA A 82 4.80 -29.43 12.22
C ALA A 82 5.18 -29.01 13.66
N GLU A 83 6.46 -28.70 13.90
CA GLU A 83 6.94 -28.22 15.19
C GLU A 83 6.37 -26.84 15.51
N GLU A 84 6.42 -25.92 14.56
CA GLU A 84 5.79 -24.60 14.67
C GLU A 84 4.27 -24.70 14.82
N PHE A 85 3.63 -25.69 14.22
CA PHE A 85 2.20 -25.91 14.46
C PHE A 85 1.90 -26.25 15.92
N ALA A 86 2.74 -27.07 16.55
CA ALA A 86 2.59 -27.40 17.97
C ALA A 86 2.83 -26.17 18.86
N THR A 87 3.80 -25.33 18.54
CA THR A 87 4.04 -24.09 19.28
C THR A 87 2.89 -23.10 19.11
N VAL A 88 2.42 -22.85 17.88
CA VAL A 88 1.28 -21.97 17.60
C VAL A 88 0.04 -22.33 18.44
N ARG A 89 -0.23 -23.63 18.65
CA ARG A 89 -1.35 -24.10 19.47
C ARG A 89 -1.14 -23.96 20.98
N SER A 90 0.11 -23.90 21.44
CA SER A 90 0.41 -23.69 22.86
C SER A 90 0.54 -22.20 23.23
N LEU A 91 0.59 -21.31 22.24
CA LEU A 91 0.68 -19.87 22.49
C LEU A 91 -0.59 -19.31 23.17
N PRO A 92 -0.42 -18.45 24.19
CA PRO A 92 -1.52 -17.66 24.73
C PRO A 92 -2.08 -16.69 23.69
N MET A 93 -3.37 -16.35 23.84
CA MET A 93 -4.10 -15.48 22.92
C MET A 93 -3.47 -14.09 22.77
N ASP A 94 -2.92 -13.53 23.86
CA ASP A 94 -2.25 -12.22 23.85
C ASP A 94 -1.01 -12.22 22.94
N LEU A 95 -0.26 -13.32 22.93
CA LEU A 95 0.92 -13.45 22.11
C LEU A 95 0.53 -13.62 20.64
N THR A 96 -0.50 -14.42 20.36
CA THR A 96 -1.10 -14.56 19.02
C THR A 96 -1.56 -13.21 18.47
N ALA A 97 -2.25 -12.41 19.29
CA ALA A 97 -2.68 -11.07 18.91
C ALA A 97 -1.49 -10.14 18.63
N GLY A 98 -0.43 -10.22 19.44
CA GLY A 98 0.82 -9.50 19.21
C GLY A 98 1.45 -9.85 17.85
N TYR A 99 1.58 -11.14 17.53
CA TYR A 99 2.12 -11.59 16.24
C TYR A 99 1.27 -11.12 15.05
N LEU A 100 -0.05 -11.25 15.16
CA LEU A 100 -0.98 -10.76 14.13
C LEU A 100 -0.86 -9.24 13.93
N SER A 101 -0.70 -8.48 15.01
CA SER A 101 -0.55 -7.02 14.94
C SER A 101 0.74 -6.61 14.24
N LEU A 102 1.84 -7.33 14.46
CA LEU A 102 3.10 -7.09 13.75
C LEU A 102 2.96 -7.33 12.24
N ARG A 103 2.17 -8.34 11.84
CA ARG A 103 1.84 -8.60 10.43
C ARG A 103 0.88 -7.56 9.83
N GLY A 104 0.29 -6.70 10.65
CA GLY A 104 -0.80 -5.80 10.22
C GLY A 104 -2.12 -6.53 9.98
N ALA A 105 -2.30 -7.69 10.62
CA ALA A 105 -3.49 -8.53 10.55
C ALA A 105 -4.28 -8.52 11.86
N SER A 106 -4.35 -7.36 12.53
CA SER A 106 -5.16 -7.19 13.74
C SER A 106 -6.64 -7.30 13.37
N SER A 107 -7.28 -8.38 13.79
CA SER A 107 -8.74 -8.44 13.86
C SER A 107 -9.19 -7.47 14.96
N ILE A 108 -9.39 -6.21 14.62
CA ILE A 108 -10.34 -5.35 15.35
C ILE A 108 -11.74 -5.95 15.10
N VAL A 109 -12.09 -7.00 15.83
CA VAL A 109 -13.51 -7.31 16.05
C VAL A 109 -13.97 -6.28 17.07
N GLY A 110 -14.66 -5.28 16.53
CA GLY A 110 -15.31 -4.15 17.17
C GLY A 110 -15.93 -3.29 16.08
#